data_AF-A0A0G0NKR8-F1
#
_entry.id   AF-A0A0G0NKR8-F1
#
_cell.length_a   1.000
_cell.length_b   1.000
_cell.length_c   1.000
_cell.angle_alpha   90.00
_cell.angle_beta   90.00
_cell.angle_gamma   90.00
#
_symmetry.space_group_name_H-M   'P 1'
#
loop_
_entity.id
_entity.type
_entity.pdbx_description
1 polymer ?
#
loop_
_entity_poly.entity_id
_entity_poly.type
_entity_poly.pdbx_seq_one_letter_code
_entity_poly.pdbx_strand_id
1 'polypeptide(L)'
;MVNKTFYSKPRRLEKLTKAELVELVFDLINSFRLVSNPKETAHFLQDLLTAKEIKNLSKRLRIAKLLLREKTHKEIVDELHVSYESVAKISVWLSHGGKGFRSIISKLPLKYDLPKKLPAIPIEFQLPQLLSAFTQQSLAKNQINNIEALLDGLRDKDILNKEIKKNFKPVRAKKYRV
;
A
#
# COMPACT_ATOMS: atom_id res chain seq x y z
N MET A 1 30.16 -32.02 -38.91
CA MET A 1 28.91 -31.22 -38.84
C MET A 1 29.21 -29.95 -38.06
N VAL A 2 29.12 -28.77 -38.69
CA VAL A 2 29.37 -27.48 -38.03
C VAL A 2 28.08 -27.05 -37.35
N ASN A 3 28.05 -27.04 -36.02
CA ASN A 3 26.95 -26.45 -35.25
C ASN A 3 26.93 -24.93 -35.51
N LYS A 4 26.12 -24.50 -36.48
CA LYS A 4 25.72 -23.09 -36.60
C LYS A 4 24.77 -22.79 -35.47
N THR A 5 25.28 -22.20 -34.39
CA THR A 5 24.42 -21.64 -33.35
C THR A 5 23.63 -20.47 -33.97
N PHE A 6 22.30 -20.57 -33.96
CA PHE A 6 21.38 -19.53 -34.48
C PHE A 6 21.35 -18.24 -33.63
N TYR A 7 22.23 -18.12 -32.65
CA TYR A 7 22.27 -16.97 -31.75
C TYR A 7 23.20 -15.90 -32.34
N SER A 8 22.62 -14.92 -33.02
CA SER A 8 23.30 -13.64 -33.23
C SER A 8 23.66 -13.05 -31.86
N LYS A 9 24.89 -12.53 -31.69
CA LYS A 9 25.28 -11.86 -30.45
C LYS A 9 24.25 -10.76 -30.14
N PRO A 10 23.67 -10.71 -28.93
CA PRO A 10 22.64 -9.72 -28.60
C PRO A 10 23.21 -8.32 -28.86
N ARG A 11 22.49 -7.51 -29.64
CA ARG A 11 22.81 -6.10 -29.83
C ARG A 11 22.60 -5.41 -28.48
N ARG A 12 23.63 -4.75 -27.94
CA ARG A 12 23.55 -4.00 -26.68
C ARG A 12 22.52 -2.86 -26.82
N LEU A 13 21.85 -2.50 -25.72
CA LEU A 13 20.93 -1.35 -25.66
C LEU A 13 21.57 -0.05 -26.18
N GLU A 14 22.89 0.07 -26.02
CA GLU A 14 23.73 1.18 -26.51
C GLU A 14 23.70 1.37 -28.04
N LYS A 15 23.21 0.37 -28.79
CA LYS A 15 23.10 0.44 -30.26
C LYS A 15 21.76 1.00 -30.75
N LEU A 16 20.80 1.24 -29.85
CA LEU A 16 19.54 1.86 -30.20
C LEU A 16 19.76 3.34 -30.54
N THR A 17 18.99 3.83 -31.50
CA THR A 17 18.90 5.25 -31.79
C THR A 17 18.26 5.99 -30.62
N LYS A 18 18.49 7.31 -30.56
CA LYS A 18 17.86 8.17 -29.56
C LYS A 18 16.32 8.08 -29.60
N ALA A 19 15.73 7.94 -30.78
CA ALA A 19 14.29 7.81 -30.95
C ALA A 19 13.78 6.50 -30.33
N GLU A 20 14.39 5.36 -30.68
CA GLU A 20 14.01 4.05 -30.13
C GLU A 20 14.16 3.99 -28.60
N LEU A 21 15.21 4.62 -28.04
CA LEU A 21 15.37 4.73 -26.59
C LEU A 21 14.27 5.54 -25.93
N VAL A 22 13.83 6.63 -26.56
CA VAL A 22 12.72 7.44 -26.05
C VAL A 22 11.42 6.65 -26.09
N GLU A 23 11.13 5.96 -27.18
CA GLU A 23 9.93 5.10 -27.31
C GLU A 23 9.90 4.03 -26.22
N LEU A 24 11.03 3.31 -26.01
CA LEU A 24 11.15 2.29 -24.97
C LEU A 24 10.84 2.84 -23.56
N VAL A 25 11.40 4.01 -23.23
CA VAL A 25 11.16 4.64 -21.93
C VAL A 25 9.71 5.14 -21.81
N PHE A 26 9.14 5.65 -22.91
CA PHE A 26 7.78 6.16 -22.93
C PHE A 26 6.75 5.05 -22.74
N ASP A 27 6.96 3.88 -23.35
CA ASP A 27 6.13 2.69 -23.15
C ASP A 27 6.12 2.27 -21.68
N LEU A 28 7.30 2.23 -21.04
CA LEU A 28 7.41 1.92 -19.62
C LEU A 28 6.64 2.94 -18.76
N ILE A 29 6.81 4.24 -19.00
CA ILE A 29 6.09 5.28 -18.24
C ILE A 29 4.57 5.15 -18.42
N ASN A 30 4.10 4.95 -19.66
CA ASN A 30 2.68 4.84 -19.95
C ASN A 30 2.08 3.56 -19.36
N SER A 31 2.82 2.45 -19.30
CA SER A 31 2.34 1.22 -18.67
C SER A 31 1.93 1.44 -17.21
N PHE A 32 2.75 2.15 -16.42
CA PHE A 32 2.42 2.51 -15.03
C PHE A 32 1.23 3.47 -14.92
N ARG A 33 0.95 4.28 -15.96
CA ARG A 33 -0.21 5.17 -16.00
C ARG A 33 -1.52 4.42 -16.29
N LEU A 34 -1.45 3.33 -17.06
CA LEU A 34 -2.62 2.56 -17.50
C LEU A 34 -3.17 1.62 -16.41
N VAL A 35 -2.31 1.19 -15.49
CA VAL A 35 -2.72 0.35 -14.36
C VAL A 35 -3.72 1.10 -13.47
N SER A 36 -4.91 0.53 -13.34
CA SER A 36 -6.09 1.21 -12.76
C SER A 36 -6.35 0.86 -11.31
N ASN A 37 -5.94 -0.34 -10.89
CA ASN A 37 -6.28 -0.88 -9.58
C ASN A 37 -5.10 -1.64 -8.94
N PRO A 38 -5.11 -1.81 -7.60
CA PRO A 38 -4.00 -2.46 -6.90
C PRO A 38 -3.73 -3.89 -7.38
N LYS A 39 -4.76 -4.66 -7.77
CA LYS A 39 -4.59 -6.07 -8.20
C LYS A 39 -3.84 -6.14 -9.52
N GLU A 40 -4.22 -5.30 -10.47
CA GLU A 40 -3.51 -5.12 -11.73
C GLU A 40 -2.08 -4.64 -11.49
N THR A 41 -1.86 -3.72 -10.54
CA THR A 41 -0.50 -3.29 -10.15
C THR A 41 0.34 -4.45 -9.65
N ALA A 42 -0.23 -5.30 -8.79
CA ALA A 42 0.48 -6.43 -8.21
C ALA A 42 0.89 -7.46 -9.27
N HIS A 43 0.00 -7.79 -10.21
CA HIS A 43 0.31 -8.66 -11.34
C HIS A 43 1.38 -8.04 -12.23
N PHE A 44 1.21 -6.78 -12.64
CA PHE A 44 2.16 -6.09 -13.50
C PHE A 44 3.57 -6.02 -12.91
N LEU A 45 3.69 -5.69 -11.62
CA LEU A 45 5.00 -5.66 -10.95
C LEU A 45 5.65 -7.04 -10.86
N GLN A 46 4.85 -8.10 -10.64
CA GLN A 46 5.36 -9.47 -10.57
C GLN A 46 5.85 -9.98 -11.93
N ASP A 47 5.20 -9.56 -13.01
CA ASP A 47 5.58 -9.95 -14.37
C ASP A 47 6.78 -9.13 -14.89
N LEU A 48 6.82 -7.83 -14.55
CA LEU A 48 7.87 -6.91 -15.03
C LEU A 48 9.19 -7.05 -14.25
N LEU A 49 9.12 -7.31 -12.94
CA LEU A 49 10.28 -7.23 -12.05
C LEU A 49 10.57 -8.56 -11.37
N THR A 50 11.85 -8.83 -11.19
CA THR A 50 12.29 -9.93 -10.33
C THR A 50 11.99 -9.63 -8.86
N ALA A 51 11.87 -10.69 -8.04
CA ALA A 51 11.72 -10.56 -6.59
C ALA A 51 12.81 -9.68 -5.95
N LYS A 52 14.06 -9.77 -6.45
CA LYS A 52 15.18 -8.95 -5.97
C LYS A 52 14.99 -7.47 -6.30
N GLU A 53 14.50 -7.15 -7.50
CA GLU A 53 14.21 -5.78 -7.92
C GLU A 53 13.06 -5.19 -7.11
N ILE A 54 11.97 -5.95 -6.92
CA ILE A 54 10.84 -5.56 -6.06
C ILE A 54 11.34 -5.22 -4.65
N LYS A 55 12.15 -6.09 -4.05
CA LYS A 55 12.74 -5.87 -2.73
C LYS A 55 13.61 -4.62 -2.69
N ASN A 56 14.45 -4.43 -3.70
CA ASN A 56 15.33 -3.27 -3.77
C ASN A 56 14.55 -1.96 -3.93
N LEU A 57 13.54 -1.91 -4.81
CA LEU A 57 12.69 -0.73 -4.98
C LEU A 57 11.90 -0.43 -3.70
N SER A 58 11.36 -1.46 -3.05
CA SER A 58 10.66 -1.34 -1.77
C SER A 58 11.55 -0.76 -0.67
N LYS A 59 12.80 -1.24 -0.56
CA LYS A 59 13.81 -0.69 0.37
C LYS A 59 14.08 0.79 0.08
N ARG A 60 14.32 1.16 -1.18
CA ARG A 60 14.57 2.56 -1.57
C ARG A 60 13.42 3.47 -1.18
N LEU A 61 12.18 3.07 -1.47
CA LEU A 61 10.98 3.83 -1.11
C LEU A 61 10.84 3.98 0.41
N ARG A 62 11.11 2.90 1.16
CA ARG A 62 11.04 2.92 2.63
C ARG A 62 12.11 3.82 3.25
N ILE A 63 13.36 3.75 2.77
CA ILE A 63 14.43 4.66 3.19
C ILE A 63 14.02 6.11 2.95
N ALA A 64 13.56 6.43 1.74
CA ALA A 64 13.12 7.78 1.40
C ALA A 64 12.00 8.28 2.34
N LYS A 65 11.05 7.40 2.68
CA LYS A 65 9.97 7.71 3.62
C LYS A 65 10.45 7.99 5.03
N LEU A 66 11.47 7.29 5.52
CA LEU A 66 12.05 7.53 6.85
C LEU A 66 12.89 8.82 6.87
N LEU A 67 13.68 9.07 5.82
CA LEU A 67 14.45 10.32 5.67
C LEU A 67 13.54 11.55 5.64
N LEU A 68 12.41 11.48 4.92
CA LEU A 68 11.41 12.56 4.89
C LEU A 68 10.69 12.77 6.23
N ARG A 69 10.88 11.88 7.20
CA ARG A 69 10.42 12.03 8.59
C ARG A 69 11.54 12.35 9.56
N GLU A 70 12.66 12.84 9.03
CA GLU A 70 13.80 13.32 9.83
C GLU A 70 14.45 12.21 10.68
N LYS A 71 14.26 10.94 10.32
CA LYS A 71 15.04 9.85 10.92
C LYS A 71 16.51 9.98 10.53
N THR A 72 17.39 9.72 11.50
CA THR A 72 18.83 9.71 11.28
C THR A 72 19.26 8.52 10.42
N HIS A 73 20.42 8.64 9.77
CA HIS A 73 20.94 7.56 8.93
C HIS A 73 21.16 6.27 9.73
N LYS A 74 21.61 6.39 10.99
CA LYS A 74 21.85 5.26 11.89
C LYS A 74 20.55 4.51 12.20
N GLU A 75 19.50 5.23 12.60
CA GLU A 75 18.20 4.62 12.88
C GLU A 75 17.64 3.86 11.67
N ILE A 76 17.86 4.39 10.45
CA ILE A 76 17.38 3.75 9.22
C ILE A 76 18.19 2.48 8.91
N VAL A 77 19.51 2.51 9.09
CA VAL A 77 20.38 1.33 8.95
C VAL A 77 19.95 0.23 9.91
N ASP A 78 19.71 0.59 11.17
CA ASP A 78 19.34 -0.34 12.22
C ASP A 78 17.92 -0.91 11.99
N GLU A 79 16.94 -0.07 11.62
CA GLU A 79 15.56 -0.49 11.40
C GLU A 79 15.38 -1.36 10.15
N LEU A 80 16.09 -1.05 9.05
CA LEU A 80 15.89 -1.71 7.77
C LEU A 80 16.97 -2.75 7.43
N HIS A 81 18.00 -2.88 8.27
CA HIS A 81 19.19 -3.71 8.02
C HIS A 81 19.77 -3.47 6.63
N VAL A 82 20.01 -2.20 6.31
CA VAL A 82 20.59 -1.75 5.03
C VAL A 82 21.93 -1.10 5.24
N SER A 83 22.76 -1.06 4.20
CA SER A 83 24.07 -0.42 4.27
C SER A 83 23.94 1.11 4.37
N TYR A 84 24.91 1.76 5.02
CA TYR A 84 24.93 3.22 5.15
C TYR A 84 24.99 3.91 3.77
N GLU A 85 25.73 3.34 2.81
CA GLU A 85 25.83 3.84 1.44
C GLU A 85 24.47 3.83 0.74
N SER A 86 23.62 2.85 1.04
CA SER A 86 22.27 2.79 0.48
C SER A 86 21.43 3.96 0.98
N VAL A 87 21.51 4.28 2.28
CA VAL A 87 20.80 5.43 2.87
C VAL A 87 21.35 6.75 2.32
N ALA A 88 22.68 6.89 2.28
CA ALA A 88 23.35 8.08 1.77
C ALA A 88 22.97 8.37 0.30
N LYS A 89 22.94 7.33 -0.57
CA LYS A 89 22.51 7.47 -1.97
C LYS A 89 21.09 8.04 -2.08
N ILE A 90 20.15 7.51 -1.30
CA ILE A 90 18.76 8.01 -1.32
C ILE A 90 18.66 9.43 -0.76
N SER A 91 19.42 9.76 0.28
CA SER A 91 19.51 11.11 0.83
C SER A 91 19.97 12.13 -0.23
N VAL A 92 21.00 11.78 -1.00
CA VAL A 92 21.48 12.60 -2.13
C VAL A 92 20.38 12.76 -3.18
N TRP A 93 19.66 11.70 -3.55
CA TRP A 93 18.56 11.78 -4.53
C TRP A 93 17.39 12.65 -4.06
N LEU A 94 17.09 12.65 -2.76
CA LEU A 94 16.07 13.52 -2.17
C LEU A 94 16.52 14.97 -2.07
N SER A 95 17.83 15.23 -2.02
CA SER A 95 18.41 16.57 -1.93
C SER A 95 18.50 17.23 -3.31
N HIS A 96 18.95 16.50 -4.33
CA HIS A 96 19.09 17.00 -5.71
C HIS A 96 17.80 16.87 -6.53
N GLY A 97 16.78 16.22 -5.98
CA GLY A 97 15.54 15.90 -6.67
C GLY A 97 14.49 15.33 -5.72
N GLY A 98 13.72 14.35 -6.20
CA GLY A 98 12.77 13.64 -5.34
C GLY A 98 11.40 14.29 -5.20
N LYS A 99 11.01 15.22 -6.09
CA LYS A 99 9.62 15.70 -6.19
C LYS A 99 8.62 14.54 -6.29
N GLY A 100 8.95 13.51 -7.07
CA GLY A 100 8.14 12.28 -7.16
C GLY A 100 8.05 11.52 -5.84
N PHE A 101 9.17 11.34 -5.13
CA PHE A 101 9.18 10.74 -3.80
C PHE A 101 8.29 11.51 -2.82
N ARG A 102 8.49 12.82 -2.70
CA ARG A 102 7.71 13.68 -1.79
C ARG A 102 6.22 13.65 -2.11
N SER A 103 5.86 13.73 -3.40
CA SER A 103 4.47 13.73 -3.85
C SER A 103 3.73 12.42 -3.60
N ILE A 104 4.40 11.27 -3.68
CA ILE A 104 3.76 9.97 -3.46
C ILE A 104 3.82 9.59 -1.99
N ILE A 105 4.96 9.80 -1.32
CA ILE A 105 5.14 9.44 0.09
C ILE A 105 4.17 10.21 0.99
N SER A 106 3.86 11.47 0.68
CA SER A 106 2.87 12.26 1.43
C SER A 106 1.46 11.66 1.39
N LYS A 107 1.15 10.84 0.38
CA LYS A 107 -0.13 10.14 0.22
C LYS A 107 -0.14 8.74 0.81
N LEU A 108 1.01 8.20 1.22
CA LEU A 108 1.10 6.84 1.76
C LEU A 108 0.79 6.83 3.27
N PRO A 109 0.05 5.83 3.78
CA PRO A 109 -0.28 5.72 5.19
C PRO A 109 0.97 5.51 6.04
N LEU A 110 0.97 5.94 7.30
CA LEU A 110 2.18 5.89 8.13
C LEU A 110 2.67 4.46 8.37
N LYS A 111 1.72 3.57 8.69
CA LYS A 111 1.85 2.12 8.83
C LYS A 111 0.68 1.46 8.09
N TYR A 112 0.87 0.23 7.64
CA TYR A 112 -0.21 -0.60 7.13
C TYR A 112 -0.67 -1.54 8.25
N ASP A 113 -1.97 -1.72 8.38
CA ASP A 113 -2.52 -2.78 9.23
C ASP A 113 -2.20 -4.12 8.58
N LEU A 114 -1.39 -4.94 9.25
CA LEU A 114 -0.97 -6.24 8.72
C LEU A 114 -2.07 -7.29 8.90
N PRO A 115 -2.30 -8.18 7.91
CA PRO A 115 -3.26 -9.26 8.05
C PRO A 115 -2.82 -10.23 9.13
N LYS A 116 -3.80 -10.73 9.91
CA LYS A 116 -3.56 -11.69 11.01
C LYS A 116 -2.88 -12.98 10.54
N LYS A 117 -3.07 -13.36 9.27
CA LYS A 117 -2.41 -14.48 8.61
C LYS A 117 -1.63 -13.96 7.41
N LEU A 118 -0.30 -14.03 7.49
CA LEU A 118 0.60 -13.79 6.36
C LEU A 118 0.91 -15.14 5.69
N PRO A 119 1.10 -15.19 4.36
CA PRO A 119 1.54 -16.39 3.68
C PRO A 119 2.93 -16.81 4.17
N ALA A 120 3.18 -18.12 4.26
CA ALA A 120 4.46 -18.67 4.72
C ALA A 120 5.60 -18.56 3.69
N ILE A 121 5.26 -18.25 2.43
CA ILE A 121 6.20 -18.12 1.30
C ILE A 121 6.76 -16.69 1.27
N PRO A 122 8.00 -16.45 0.78
CA PRO A 122 8.53 -15.10 0.68
C PRO A 122 7.59 -14.18 -0.11
N ILE A 123 7.28 -13.04 0.51
CA ILE A 123 6.22 -12.12 0.12
C ILE A 123 6.41 -11.59 -1.31
N GLU A 124 7.66 -11.54 -1.76
CA GLU A 124 8.05 -11.02 -3.08
C GLU A 124 7.53 -11.87 -4.26
N PHE A 125 7.13 -13.13 -4.03
CA PHE A 125 6.63 -14.03 -5.10
C PHE A 125 5.09 -14.09 -5.20
N GLN A 126 4.37 -13.37 -4.35
CA GLN A 126 2.92 -13.48 -4.25
C GLN A 126 2.25 -12.12 -4.02
N LEU A 127 2.62 -11.12 -4.83
CA LEU A 127 2.05 -9.77 -4.71
C LEU A 127 0.50 -9.77 -4.83
N PRO A 128 -0.13 -10.51 -5.76
CA PRO A 128 -1.59 -10.55 -5.86
C PRO A 128 -2.27 -11.18 -4.64
N GLN A 129 -1.71 -12.26 -4.09
CA GLN A 129 -2.26 -12.96 -2.91
C GLN A 129 -2.05 -12.14 -1.63
N LEU A 130 -0.92 -11.45 -1.53
CA LEU A 130 -0.67 -10.52 -0.44
C LEU A 130 -1.72 -9.40 -0.44
N LEU A 131 -1.93 -8.79 -1.62
CA LEU A 131 -2.91 -7.74 -1.75
C LEU A 131 -4.32 -8.23 -1.45
N SER A 132 -4.72 -9.42 -1.91
CA SER A 132 -6.05 -9.96 -1.59
C SER A 132 -6.24 -10.10 -0.08
N ALA A 133 -5.22 -10.57 0.66
CA ALA A 133 -5.25 -10.62 2.12
C ALA A 133 -5.41 -9.24 2.77
N PHE A 134 -4.69 -8.22 2.29
CA PHE A 134 -4.83 -6.84 2.76
C PHE A 134 -6.24 -6.27 2.46
N THR A 135 -6.78 -6.52 1.27
CA THR A 135 -8.12 -6.04 0.90
C THR A 135 -9.20 -6.69 1.77
N GLN A 136 -9.14 -8.00 1.99
CA GLN A 136 -10.08 -8.73 2.86
C GLN A 136 -10.06 -8.19 4.29
N GLN A 137 -8.88 -7.91 4.84
CA GLN A 137 -8.77 -7.36 6.18
C GLN A 137 -9.34 -5.93 6.27
N SER A 138 -9.03 -5.06 5.31
CA SER A 138 -9.56 -3.70 5.27
C SER A 138 -11.10 -3.69 5.18
N LEU A 139 -11.66 -4.55 4.32
CA LEU A 139 -13.11 -4.75 4.18
C LEU A 139 -13.73 -5.25 5.49
N ALA A 140 -13.13 -6.26 6.13
CA ALA A 140 -13.61 -6.77 7.41
C ALA A 140 -13.58 -5.69 8.52
N LYS A 141 -12.53 -4.87 8.57
CA LYS A 141 -12.42 -3.76 9.52
C LYS A 141 -13.52 -2.72 9.31
N ASN A 142 -13.77 -2.33 8.06
CA ASN A 142 -14.84 -1.38 7.73
C ASN A 142 -16.22 -1.93 8.10
N GLN A 143 -16.48 -3.23 7.85
CA GLN A 143 -17.72 -3.88 8.26
C GLN A 143 -17.89 -3.87 9.79
N ILE A 144 -16.83 -4.19 10.54
CA ILE A 144 -16.85 -4.16 12.02
C ILE A 144 -17.17 -2.75 12.50
N ASN A 145 -16.48 -1.73 11.99
CA ASN A 145 -16.71 -0.33 12.38
C ASN A 145 -18.16 0.11 12.08
N ASN A 146 -18.72 -0.29 10.94
CA ASN A 146 -20.11 0.01 10.59
C ASN A 146 -21.10 -0.67 11.54
N ILE A 147 -20.82 -1.92 11.96
CA ILE A 147 -21.64 -2.65 12.93
C ILE A 147 -21.52 -2.01 14.32
N GLU A 148 -20.32 -1.63 14.76
CA GLU A 148 -20.10 -0.93 16.04
C GLU A 148 -20.85 0.41 16.07
N ALA A 149 -20.73 1.21 15.00
CA ALA A 149 -21.48 2.47 14.88
C ALA A 149 -23.00 2.24 14.89
N LEU A 150 -23.49 1.16 14.27
CA LEU A 150 -24.90 0.79 14.29
C LEU A 150 -25.35 0.35 15.70
N LEU A 151 -24.54 -0.44 16.41
CA LEU A 151 -24.81 -0.88 17.78
C LEU A 151 -24.84 0.30 18.76
N ASP A 152 -23.94 1.27 18.61
CA ASP A 152 -23.94 2.47 19.44
C ASP A 152 -25.19 3.33 19.17
N GLY A 153 -25.59 3.49 17.91
CA GLY A 153 -26.86 4.16 17.58
C GLY A 153 -28.11 3.43 18.11
N LEU A 154 -28.06 2.11 18.32
CA LEU A 154 -29.13 1.36 19.00
C LEU A 154 -29.12 1.57 20.51
N ARG A 155 -27.94 1.63 21.14
CA ARG A 155 -27.79 1.97 22.58
C ARG A 155 -28.36 3.36 22.87
N ASP A 156 -28.11 4.32 22.00
CA ASP A 156 -28.67 5.67 22.13
C ASP A 156 -30.20 5.67 22.10
N LYS A 157 -30.82 4.84 21.23
CA LYS A 157 -32.28 4.66 21.19
C LYS A 157 -32.82 4.01 22.46
N ASP A 158 -32.11 3.04 23.03
CA ASP A 158 -32.51 2.40 24.29
C ASP A 158 -32.41 3.38 25.47
N ILE A 159 -31.36 4.21 25.50
CA ILE A 159 -31.21 5.29 26.48
C ILE A 159 -32.37 6.28 26.32
N LEU A 160 -32.64 6.73 25.10
CA LEU A 160 -33.73 7.65 24.78
C LEU A 160 -35.09 7.07 25.18
N ASN A 161 -35.36 5.79 24.87
CA ASN A 161 -36.59 5.11 25.29
C ASN A 161 -36.71 4.99 26.81
N LYS A 162 -35.60 4.78 27.51
CA LYS A 162 -35.56 4.71 28.98
C LYS A 162 -35.80 6.09 29.60
N GLU A 163 -35.28 7.15 29.01
CA GLU A 163 -35.58 8.54 29.37
C GLU A 163 -37.04 8.91 29.08
N ILE A 164 -37.57 8.55 27.91
CA ILE A 164 -38.98 8.75 27.56
C ILE A 164 -39.88 8.06 28.59
N LYS A 165 -39.63 6.80 28.95
CA LYS A 165 -40.39 6.10 30.02
C LYS A 165 -40.27 6.75 31.39
N LYS A 166 -39.12 7.37 31.71
CA LYS A 166 -38.90 8.05 32.99
C LYS A 166 -39.65 9.38 33.05
N ASN A 167 -39.72 10.08 31.92
CA ASN A 167 -40.39 11.38 31.79
C ASN A 167 -41.91 11.25 31.54
N PHE A 168 -42.36 10.16 30.90
CA PHE A 168 -43.77 9.77 30.81
C PHE A 168 -44.15 8.83 31.96
N LYS A 169 -44.42 9.38 33.15
CA LYS A 169 -45.23 8.65 34.13
C LYS A 169 -46.68 8.61 33.63
N PRO A 170 -47.33 7.43 33.52
CA PRO A 170 -48.71 7.37 33.08
C PRO A 170 -49.56 8.17 34.06
N VAL A 171 -50.28 9.17 33.54
CA VAL A 171 -51.35 9.85 34.29
C VAL A 171 -52.32 8.75 34.69
N ARG A 172 -52.40 8.43 35.99
CA ARG A 172 -53.34 7.43 36.53
C ARG A 172 -54.71 7.76 35.98
N ALA A 173 -55.25 6.88 35.12
CA ALA A 173 -56.63 6.98 34.66
C ALA A 173 -57.52 7.03 35.91
N LYS A 174 -58.17 8.17 36.14
CA LYS A 174 -59.22 8.28 37.15
C LYS A 174 -60.29 7.25 36.77
N LYS A 175 -60.43 6.19 37.57
CA LYS A 175 -61.57 5.29 37.50
C LYS A 175 -62.83 6.14 37.66
N TYR A 176 -63.57 6.37 36.59
CA TYR A 176 -64.96 6.78 36.71
C TYR A 176 -65.72 5.54 37.20
N ARG A 177 -66.15 5.60 38.46
CA ARG A 177 -67.16 4.69 39.00
C ARG A 177 -68.49 5.08 38.34
N VAL A 178 -69.08 4.15 37.61
CA VAL A 178 -70.50 4.15 37.27
C VAL A 178 -71.15 3.11 38.17
#